data_AF-A0A6G0KGY9-F1
#
_entry.id   AF-A0A6G0KGY9-F1
#
_cell.length_a   1.000
_cell.length_b   1.000
_cell.length_c   1.000
_cell.angle_alpha   90.00
_cell.angle_beta   90.00
_cell.angle_gamma   90.00
#
_symmetry.space_group_name_H-M   'P 1'
#
loop_
_entity.id
_entity.type
_entity.pdbx_description
1 polymer ?
#
loop_
_entity_poly.entity_id
_entity_poly.type
_entity_poly.pdbx_seq_one_letter_code
_entity_poly.pdbx_strand_id
1 'polypeptide(L)'
;MRMCLFPLQVSMPELLGWSVELKRQESEVREEEEKPFTRELQLINHLNAVIAQLVETNKAQSERIAELEKRVPVGGAVAPQAGSTPDTITDRADLSLALDTPMKPIKPKVRAASKTAAATWFEWYTKTPRIWEVCDDHQYKSQSKQIVAFMKLFLPLGFSLDPTTGEYADHVMQAGNTARQNMHEFLQARGIKRKFGSGLLKQLRALHRDGALDKLITRYRASLALGQIADPAPETTKEYF
;
A
#
# COMPACT_ATOMS: atom_id res chain seq x y z
N MET A 1 -11.60 -82.03 -13.65
CA MET A 1 -11.00 -80.74 -13.26
C MET A 1 -12.13 -79.81 -12.85
N ARG A 2 -11.99 -79.25 -11.64
CA ARG A 2 -12.64 -78.07 -11.04
C ARG A 2 -14.04 -77.65 -11.51
N MET A 3 -14.99 -77.90 -10.61
CA MET A 3 -16.20 -77.11 -10.38
C MET A 3 -15.86 -75.62 -10.25
N CYS A 4 -16.55 -74.76 -11.00
CA CYS A 4 -16.76 -73.36 -10.63
C CYS A 4 -18.24 -73.03 -10.85
N LEU A 5 -18.98 -73.03 -9.73
CA LEU A 5 -20.27 -72.38 -9.58
C LEU A 5 -20.12 -70.88 -9.88
N PHE A 6 -20.95 -70.34 -10.78
CA PHE A 6 -21.28 -68.92 -10.77
C PHE A 6 -22.80 -68.77 -10.57
N PRO A 7 -23.24 -68.23 -9.42
CA PRO A 7 -24.64 -68.17 -8.99
C PRO A 7 -25.28 -66.83 -9.33
N LEU A 8 -25.51 -66.54 -10.61
CA LEU A 8 -26.24 -65.34 -11.01
C LEU A 8 -27.21 -65.71 -12.12
N GLN A 9 -28.49 -65.81 -11.76
CA GLN A 9 -29.63 -65.93 -12.67
C GLN A 9 -29.87 -64.61 -13.43
N VAL A 10 -28.82 -64.04 -14.05
CA VAL A 10 -28.98 -62.82 -14.85
C VAL A 10 -29.32 -63.26 -16.26
N SER A 11 -30.51 -62.88 -16.71
CA SER A 11 -30.99 -63.20 -18.05
C SER A 11 -30.30 -62.32 -19.10
N MET A 12 -30.07 -62.85 -20.31
CA MET A 12 -29.48 -62.08 -21.42
C MET A 12 -30.16 -60.71 -21.69
N PRO A 13 -31.49 -60.56 -21.57
CA PRO A 13 -32.16 -59.27 -21.68
C PRO A 13 -31.72 -58.23 -20.63
N GLU A 14 -31.46 -58.63 -19.39
CA GLU A 14 -31.00 -57.72 -18.33
C GLU A 14 -29.58 -57.21 -18.62
N LEU A 15 -28.72 -58.09 -19.11
CA LEU A 15 -27.34 -57.77 -19.46
C LEU A 15 -27.27 -56.79 -20.65
N LEU A 16 -28.15 -56.98 -21.64
CA LEU A 16 -28.32 -56.03 -22.74
C LEU A 16 -28.90 -54.69 -22.25
N GLY A 17 -29.86 -54.71 -21.32
CA GLY A 17 -30.41 -53.51 -20.70
C GLY A 17 -29.34 -52.66 -20.00
N TRP A 18 -28.43 -53.31 -19.25
CA TRP A 18 -27.29 -52.63 -18.63
C TRP A 18 -26.29 -52.08 -19.65
N SER A 19 -26.07 -52.77 -20.77
CA SER A 19 -25.17 -52.26 -21.84
C SER A 19 -25.69 -50.97 -22.47
N VAL A 20 -27.00 -50.86 -22.68
CA VAL A 20 -27.64 -49.67 -23.24
C VAL A 20 -27.57 -48.51 -22.27
N GLU A 21 -27.83 -48.78 -20.98
CA GLU A 21 -27.76 -47.76 -19.93
C GLU A 21 -26.34 -47.25 -19.69
N LEU A 22 -25.34 -48.13 -19.72
CA LEU A 22 -23.92 -47.74 -19.67
C LEU A 22 -23.53 -46.86 -20.87
N LYS A 23 -24.00 -47.21 -22.08
CA LYS A 23 -23.72 -46.43 -23.29
C LYS A 23 -24.46 -45.09 -23.31
N ARG A 24 -25.63 -45.03 -22.67
CA ARG A 24 -26.40 -43.80 -22.43
C ARG A 24 -25.67 -42.88 -21.45
N GLN A 25 -25.18 -43.42 -20.33
CA GLN A 25 -24.38 -42.69 -19.35
C GLN A 25 -23.04 -42.22 -19.94
N GLU A 26 -22.37 -43.03 -20.74
CA GLU A 26 -21.14 -42.65 -21.44
C GLU A 26 -21.37 -41.50 -22.43
N SER A 27 -22.58 -41.38 -22.98
CA SER A 27 -22.97 -40.28 -23.85
C SER A 27 -23.32 -39.01 -23.06
N GLU A 28 -24.03 -39.13 -21.93
CA GLU A 28 -24.35 -37.99 -21.03
C GLU A 28 -23.09 -37.40 -20.37
N VAL A 29 -22.11 -38.22 -19.99
CA VAL A 29 -20.83 -37.77 -19.41
C VAL A 29 -19.99 -36.98 -20.42
N ARG A 30 -20.19 -37.20 -21.72
CA ARG A 30 -19.40 -36.56 -22.78
C ARG A 30 -19.88 -35.15 -23.17
N GLU A 31 -21.08 -34.75 -22.78
CA GLU A 31 -21.65 -33.42 -23.11
C GLU A 31 -21.31 -32.32 -22.08
N GLU A 32 -20.68 -32.65 -20.94
CA GLU A 32 -20.41 -31.66 -19.88
C GLU A 32 -19.00 -31.00 -19.91
N GLU A 33 -18.07 -31.44 -20.76
CA GLU A 33 -16.66 -31.00 -20.69
C GLU A 33 -16.21 -29.82 -21.59
N GLU A 34 -17.09 -29.18 -22.38
CA GLU A 34 -16.68 -28.06 -23.28
C GLU A 34 -16.85 -26.62 -22.73
N LYS A 35 -17.06 -26.42 -21.41
CA LYS A 35 -17.32 -25.07 -20.85
C LYS A 35 -16.15 -24.27 -20.19
N PRO A 36 -15.00 -24.83 -19.78
CA PRO A 36 -14.00 -24.04 -19.05
C PRO A 36 -13.20 -23.08 -19.95
N PHE A 37 -12.90 -23.47 -21.19
CA PHE A 37 -12.02 -22.71 -22.09
C PHE A 37 -12.61 -21.37 -22.56
N THR A 38 -13.94 -21.29 -22.72
CA THR A 38 -14.62 -20.07 -23.19
C THR A 38 -14.64 -18.97 -22.14
N ARG A 39 -14.80 -19.32 -20.86
CA ARG A 39 -14.84 -18.33 -19.77
C ARG A 39 -13.48 -17.71 -19.51
N GLU A 40 -12.43 -18.52 -19.59
CA GLU A 40 -11.05 -18.05 -19.46
C GLU A 40 -10.68 -17.11 -20.61
N LEU A 41 -11.03 -17.45 -21.85
CA LEU A 41 -10.81 -16.59 -23.01
C LEU A 41 -11.57 -15.26 -22.91
N GLN A 42 -12.81 -15.27 -22.40
CA GLN A 42 -13.57 -14.06 -22.13
C GLN A 42 -12.91 -13.18 -21.07
N LEU A 43 -12.38 -13.79 -20.00
CA LEU A 43 -11.65 -13.07 -18.96
C LEU A 43 -10.37 -12.45 -19.53
N ILE A 44 -9.59 -13.19 -20.31
CA ILE A 44 -8.37 -12.69 -20.96
C ILE A 44 -8.68 -11.50 -21.86
N ASN A 45 -9.73 -11.59 -22.68
CA ASN A 45 -10.15 -10.49 -23.55
C ASN A 45 -10.58 -9.26 -22.76
N HIS A 46 -11.35 -9.44 -21.68
CA HIS A 46 -11.74 -8.34 -20.81
C HIS A 46 -10.53 -7.67 -20.14
N LEU A 47 -9.59 -8.46 -19.62
CA LEU A 47 -8.36 -7.96 -19.01
C LEU A 47 -7.52 -7.18 -20.02
N ASN A 48 -7.39 -7.67 -21.26
CA ASN A 48 -6.69 -6.96 -22.33
C ASN A 48 -7.35 -5.61 -22.66
N ALA A 49 -8.69 -5.55 -22.69
CA ALA A 49 -9.42 -4.31 -22.92
C ALA A 49 -9.20 -3.29 -21.78
N VAL A 50 -9.24 -3.75 -20.52
CA VAL A 50 -8.97 -2.90 -19.34
C VAL A 50 -7.53 -2.39 -19.36
N ILE A 51 -6.55 -3.24 -19.73
CA ILE A 51 -5.14 -2.82 -19.88
C ILE A 51 -5.00 -1.74 -20.95
N ALA A 52 -5.64 -1.91 -22.11
CA ALA A 52 -5.60 -0.91 -23.19
C ALA A 52 -6.15 0.45 -22.72
N GLN A 53 -7.29 0.46 -22.02
CA GLN A 53 -7.87 1.67 -21.45
C GLN A 53 -6.97 2.31 -20.38
N LEU A 54 -6.34 1.52 -19.51
CA LEU A 54 -5.39 2.02 -18.51
C LEU A 54 -4.14 2.63 -19.16
N VAL A 55 -3.64 2.04 -20.25
CA VAL A 55 -2.51 2.60 -21.01
C VAL A 55 -2.90 3.92 -21.66
N GLU A 56 -4.07 4.01 -22.27
CA GLU A 56 -4.55 5.25 -22.91
C GLU A 56 -4.74 6.38 -21.89
N THR A 57 -5.42 6.09 -20.78
CA THR A 57 -5.62 7.08 -19.70
C THR A 57 -4.30 7.53 -19.08
N ASN A 58 -3.34 6.63 -18.86
CA ASN A 58 -2.01 7.00 -18.38
C ASN A 58 -1.25 7.89 -19.37
N LYS A 59 -1.38 7.65 -20.69
CA LYS A 59 -0.80 8.54 -21.71
C LYS A 59 -1.42 9.92 -21.65
N ALA A 60 -2.75 10.01 -21.64
CA ALA A 60 -3.45 11.29 -21.55
C ALA A 60 -3.13 12.05 -20.25
N GLN A 61 -3.00 11.35 -19.12
CA GLN A 61 -2.56 11.94 -17.87
C GLN A 61 -1.12 12.44 -17.95
N SER A 62 -0.22 11.68 -18.57
CA SER A 62 1.18 12.08 -18.77
C SER A 62 1.30 13.34 -19.64
N GLU A 63 0.50 13.46 -20.69
CA GLU A 63 0.44 14.65 -21.55
C GLU A 63 -0.07 15.86 -20.78
N ARG A 64 -1.14 15.70 -19.97
CA ARG A 64 -1.66 16.77 -19.10
C ARG A 64 -0.63 17.22 -18.07
N ILE A 65 0.11 16.28 -17.48
CA ILE A 65 1.21 16.60 -16.54
C ILE A 65 2.30 17.38 -17.28
N ALA A 66 2.73 16.92 -18.46
CA ALA A 66 3.75 17.61 -19.24
C ALA A 66 3.33 19.03 -19.65
N GLU A 67 2.06 19.26 -19.97
CA GLU A 67 1.55 20.61 -20.24
C GLU A 67 1.49 21.49 -18.98
N LEU A 68 1.07 20.92 -17.84
CA LEU A 68 1.09 21.62 -16.55
C LEU A 68 2.51 21.99 -16.12
N GLU A 69 3.48 21.10 -16.34
CA GLU A 69 4.89 21.35 -16.08
C GLU A 69 5.45 22.45 -16.99
N LYS A 70 5.04 22.52 -18.27
CA LYS A 70 5.40 23.63 -19.16
C LYS A 70 4.83 24.98 -18.72
N ARG A 71 3.67 24.97 -18.04
CA ARG A 71 3.00 26.17 -17.52
C ARG A 71 3.53 26.63 -16.16
N VAL A 72 4.36 25.83 -15.49
CA VAL A 72 4.98 26.17 -14.20
C VAL A 72 6.48 26.40 -14.40
N PRO A 73 6.96 27.66 -14.44
CA PRO A 73 8.39 27.92 -14.38
C PRO A 73 8.90 27.50 -13.00
N VAL A 74 9.94 26.66 -12.97
CA VAL A 74 10.74 26.42 -11.77
C VAL A 74 11.45 27.72 -11.43
N GLY A 75 10.90 28.45 -10.47
CA GLY A 75 11.47 29.70 -9.99
C GLY A 75 10.41 30.52 -9.27
N GLY A 76 10.30 30.33 -7.96
CA GLY A 76 9.41 31.13 -7.14
C GLY A 76 9.86 32.59 -7.08
N ALA A 77 8.95 33.50 -7.38
CA ALA A 77 8.87 34.82 -6.77
C ALA A 77 7.44 35.32 -6.91
N VAL A 78 6.62 35.09 -5.88
CA VAL A 78 5.45 35.95 -5.65
C VAL A 78 5.97 37.17 -4.90
N ALA A 79 5.98 38.33 -5.55
CA ALA A 79 5.92 39.62 -4.86
C ALA A 79 5.08 40.61 -5.68
N PRO A 80 4.33 41.51 -5.03
CA PRO A 80 3.28 42.29 -5.69
C PRO A 80 3.76 43.67 -6.17
N GLN A 81 3.11 44.12 -7.24
CA GLN A 81 2.83 45.51 -7.65
C GLN A 81 3.97 46.48 -8.07
N ALA A 82 3.82 46.93 -9.32
CA ALA A 82 4.00 48.27 -9.90
C ALA A 82 4.95 49.30 -9.23
N GLY A 83 5.91 49.80 -10.03
CA GLY A 83 6.59 51.08 -9.81
C GLY A 83 7.95 51.20 -10.53
N SER A 84 8.03 52.14 -11.47
CA SER A 84 9.16 52.76 -12.21
C SER A 84 10.62 52.27 -12.09
N THR A 85 11.26 52.20 -13.26
CA THR A 85 12.71 52.19 -13.60
C THR A 85 13.46 53.50 -13.24
N PRO A 86 14.79 53.68 -13.51
CA PRO A 86 15.89 52.75 -13.84
C PRO A 86 17.22 53.02 -13.07
N ASP A 87 18.24 52.19 -13.37
CA ASP A 87 19.65 52.54 -13.69
C ASP A 87 20.75 51.83 -12.89
N THR A 88 21.74 51.32 -13.66
CA THR A 88 23.21 51.39 -13.42
C THR A 88 23.99 50.06 -13.57
N ILE A 89 24.59 49.90 -14.77
CA ILE A 89 26.03 49.65 -15.06
C ILE A 89 26.65 48.24 -14.80
N THR A 90 27.04 47.60 -15.93
CA THR A 90 28.33 46.91 -16.24
C THR A 90 28.63 45.60 -15.47
N ASP A 91 29.05 44.48 -16.06
CA ASP A 91 30.08 44.31 -17.09
C ASP A 91 29.91 42.98 -17.86
N ARG A 92 30.45 42.93 -19.07
CA ARG A 92 30.36 41.84 -20.04
C ARG A 92 31.78 41.52 -20.52
N ALA A 93 32.29 40.31 -20.26
CA ALA A 93 33.40 39.63 -20.96
C ALA A 93 33.98 38.53 -20.04
N ASP A 94 34.41 37.34 -20.45
CA ASP A 94 34.31 36.57 -21.70
C ASP A 94 34.94 35.18 -21.37
N LEU A 95 34.90 34.27 -22.35
CA LEU A 95 35.61 32.97 -22.45
C LEU A 95 34.85 31.71 -22.01
N SER A 96 33.94 31.33 -22.92
CA SER A 96 33.64 29.95 -23.28
C SER A 96 34.90 29.18 -23.71
N LEU A 97 35.08 27.93 -23.24
CA LEU A 97 35.32 26.71 -24.06
C LEU A 97 35.84 25.54 -23.21
N ALA A 98 34.96 24.56 -22.95
CA ALA A 98 35.34 23.15 -22.91
C ALA A 98 34.10 22.29 -23.24
N LEU A 99 34.23 21.54 -24.34
CA LEU A 99 33.24 20.70 -24.98
C LEU A 99 32.72 19.55 -24.11
N ASP A 100 31.48 19.17 -24.43
CA ASP A 100 30.92 17.82 -24.45
C ASP A 100 31.18 16.90 -23.27
N THR A 101 30.23 16.91 -22.33
CA THR A 101 29.84 15.69 -21.62
C THR A 101 28.36 15.45 -21.90
N PRO A 102 27.94 14.28 -22.39
CA PRO A 102 26.52 14.01 -22.59
C PRO A 102 25.84 14.01 -21.22
N MET A 103 25.12 15.08 -20.90
CA MET A 103 24.20 15.13 -19.77
C MET A 103 23.15 14.05 -20.02
N LYS A 104 23.34 12.88 -19.39
CA LYS A 104 22.26 11.92 -19.19
C LYS A 104 21.08 12.71 -18.61
N PRO A 105 19.88 12.62 -19.19
CA PRO A 105 18.71 13.23 -18.57
C PRO A 105 18.55 12.56 -17.22
N ILE A 106 18.87 13.30 -16.15
CA ILE A 106 18.46 12.93 -14.80
C ILE A 106 16.95 13.05 -14.85
N LYS A 107 16.28 11.94 -15.18
CA LYS A 107 14.83 11.81 -15.03
C LYS A 107 14.54 12.31 -13.62
N PRO A 108 13.71 13.36 -13.43
CA PRO A 108 13.28 13.72 -12.09
C PRO A 108 12.67 12.44 -11.53
N LYS A 109 13.35 11.86 -10.53
CA LYS A 109 12.82 10.73 -9.78
C LYS A 109 11.55 11.27 -9.17
N VAL A 110 10.41 10.99 -9.80
CA VAL A 110 9.08 11.30 -9.27
C VAL A 110 9.10 10.72 -7.88
N ARG A 111 9.28 11.60 -6.88
CA ARG A 111 9.32 11.17 -5.50
C ARG A 111 7.91 10.72 -5.23
N ALA A 112 7.70 9.39 -5.18
CA ALA A 112 6.45 8.83 -4.73
C ALA A 112 5.99 9.63 -3.52
N ALA A 113 4.75 10.15 -3.58
CA ALA A 113 4.21 10.99 -2.52
C ALA A 113 4.47 10.29 -1.18
N SER A 114 5.15 10.98 -0.26
CA SER A 114 5.49 10.37 1.03
C SER A 114 4.20 10.00 1.75
N LYS A 115 3.99 8.70 1.99
CA LYS A 115 2.80 8.19 2.68
C LYS A 115 2.59 8.94 4.01
N THR A 116 1.34 9.28 4.30
CA THR A 116 0.99 9.90 5.57
C THR A 116 1.16 8.90 6.71
N ALA A 117 1.33 9.38 7.95
CA ALA A 117 1.46 8.49 9.10
C ALA A 117 0.21 7.58 9.24
N ALA A 118 -1.00 8.11 9.03
CA ALA A 118 -2.23 7.33 9.05
C ALA A 118 -2.29 6.28 7.93
N ALA A 119 -1.80 6.59 6.73
CA ALA A 119 -1.72 5.59 5.65
C ALA A 119 -0.73 4.47 6.00
N THR A 120 0.42 4.81 6.58
CA THR A 120 1.39 3.82 7.08
C THR A 120 0.79 2.96 8.18
N TRP A 121 0.05 3.56 9.13
CA TRP A 121 -0.68 2.83 10.17
C TRP A 121 -1.71 1.87 9.58
N PHE A 122 -2.55 2.37 8.68
CA PHE A 122 -3.57 1.56 8.03
C PHE A 122 -2.95 0.37 7.30
N GLU A 123 -1.96 0.63 6.43
CA GLU A 123 -1.30 -0.44 5.67
C GLU A 123 -0.57 -1.43 6.56
N TRP A 124 0.05 -0.98 7.66
CA TRP A 124 0.69 -1.85 8.64
C TRP A 124 -0.29 -2.92 9.13
N TYR A 125 -1.51 -2.50 9.52
CA TYR A 125 -2.50 -3.40 10.11
C TYR A 125 -3.42 -4.10 9.11
N THR A 126 -3.66 -3.58 7.89
CA THR A 126 -4.68 -4.15 6.98
C THR A 126 -4.11 -4.89 5.78
N LYS A 127 -2.84 -4.66 5.43
CA LYS A 127 -2.24 -5.33 4.27
C LYS A 127 -2.24 -6.85 4.43
N THR A 128 -2.47 -7.55 3.33
CA THR A 128 -2.46 -9.02 3.25
C THR A 128 -1.52 -9.44 2.12
N PRO A 129 -0.43 -10.18 2.39
CA PRO A 129 0.11 -10.55 3.70
C PRO A 129 0.55 -9.34 4.55
N ARG A 130 0.67 -9.50 5.88
CA ARG A 130 1.02 -8.38 6.77
C ARG A 130 2.42 -7.86 6.46
N ILE A 131 2.66 -6.54 6.62
CA ILE A 131 3.99 -5.93 6.38
C ILE A 131 5.07 -6.56 7.28
N TRP A 132 4.70 -6.95 8.50
CA TRP A 132 5.63 -7.60 9.42
C TRP A 132 5.93 -9.07 9.08
N GLU A 133 5.09 -9.73 8.28
CA GLU A 133 5.29 -11.10 7.79
C GLU A 133 6.09 -11.10 6.48
N VAL A 134 5.60 -10.38 5.47
CA VAL A 134 6.14 -10.40 4.11
C VAL A 134 6.34 -8.97 3.63
N CYS A 135 7.60 -8.54 3.54
CA CYS A 135 7.97 -7.27 2.94
C CYS A 135 9.43 -7.32 2.47
N ASP A 136 9.63 -7.25 1.15
CA ASP A 136 10.97 -7.31 0.53
C ASP A 136 11.80 -6.05 0.79
N ASP A 137 11.12 -4.91 0.99
CA ASP A 137 11.76 -3.65 1.34
C ASP A 137 11.95 -3.54 2.86
N HIS A 138 13.08 -4.06 3.34
CA HIS A 138 13.49 -3.97 4.74
C HIS A 138 13.54 -2.54 5.27
N GLN A 139 13.91 -1.57 4.43
CA GLN A 139 14.01 -0.17 4.83
C GLN A 139 12.61 0.43 5.05
N TYR A 140 11.68 0.13 4.15
CA TYR A 140 10.28 0.53 4.28
C TYR A 140 9.61 -0.15 5.48
N LYS A 141 9.84 -1.45 5.68
CA LYS A 141 9.35 -2.21 6.85
C LYS A 141 9.84 -1.57 8.16
N SER A 142 11.13 -1.27 8.25
CA SER A 142 11.71 -0.64 9.45
C SER A 142 11.17 0.77 9.70
N GLN A 143 11.05 1.60 8.66
CA GLN A 143 10.46 2.94 8.80
C GLN A 143 8.99 2.89 9.20
N SER A 144 8.22 1.98 8.59
CA SER A 144 6.80 1.79 8.91
C SER A 144 6.62 1.33 10.35
N LYS A 145 7.41 0.34 10.78
CA LYS A 145 7.46 -0.12 12.17
C LYS A 145 7.68 1.02 13.15
N GLN A 146 8.70 1.87 12.91
CA GLN A 146 9.00 2.99 13.80
C GLN A 146 7.90 4.06 13.80
N ILE A 147 7.35 4.43 12.63
CA ILE A 147 6.25 5.40 12.55
C ILE A 147 5.04 4.88 13.33
N VAL A 148 4.67 3.61 13.13
CA VAL A 148 3.55 2.97 13.84
C VAL A 148 3.81 2.93 15.34
N ALA A 149 5.01 2.55 15.77
CA ALA A 149 5.38 2.60 17.18
C ALA A 149 5.13 4.00 17.75
N PHE A 150 5.71 5.05 17.16
CA PHE A 150 5.51 6.43 17.64
C PHE A 150 4.03 6.83 17.64
N MET A 151 3.24 6.43 16.64
CA MET A 151 1.80 6.71 16.60
C MET A 151 1.05 6.13 17.79
N LYS A 152 1.42 4.95 18.29
CA LYS A 152 0.77 4.34 19.46
C LYS A 152 0.82 5.24 20.70
N LEU A 153 1.90 6.01 20.88
CA LEU A 153 2.05 6.95 21.99
C LEU A 153 0.97 8.05 22.01
N PHE A 154 0.45 8.40 20.85
CA PHE A 154 -0.55 9.46 20.67
C PHE A 154 -1.99 8.98 20.85
N LEU A 155 -2.20 7.76 21.36
CA LEU A 155 -3.51 7.21 21.69
C LEU A 155 -3.69 7.19 23.22
N PRO A 156 -4.33 8.22 23.81
CA PRO A 156 -4.39 8.40 25.26
C PRO A 156 -5.13 7.34 26.03
N LEU A 157 -6.13 6.74 25.40
CA LEU A 157 -7.00 5.76 26.01
C LEU A 157 -6.64 4.32 25.58
N GLY A 158 -5.46 4.14 24.96
CA GLY A 158 -5.11 2.89 24.31
C GLY A 158 -5.87 2.69 22.99
N PHE A 159 -5.89 1.44 22.52
CA PHE A 159 -6.61 1.02 21.31
C PHE A 159 -6.80 -0.50 21.32
N SER A 160 -7.89 -0.98 20.72
CA SER A 160 -8.14 -2.40 20.54
C SER A 160 -8.37 -2.70 19.06
N LEU A 161 -7.54 -3.56 18.49
CA LEU A 161 -7.65 -3.98 17.09
C LEU A 161 -7.79 -5.49 17.02
N ASP A 162 -8.98 -5.96 16.70
CA ASP A 162 -9.29 -7.38 16.55
C ASP A 162 -9.49 -7.75 15.07
N PRO A 163 -8.54 -8.48 14.45
CA PRO A 163 -8.61 -8.91 13.06
C PRO A 163 -9.81 -9.81 12.72
N THR A 164 -10.47 -10.39 13.73
CA THR A 164 -11.62 -11.30 13.52
C THR A 164 -12.94 -10.55 13.30
N THR A 165 -12.97 -9.26 13.62
CA THR A 165 -14.17 -8.42 13.49
C THR A 165 -14.36 -7.92 12.06
N GLY A 166 -15.60 -7.85 11.58
CA GLY A 166 -15.93 -7.23 10.29
C GLY A 166 -15.59 -5.73 10.23
N GLU A 167 -15.55 -5.07 11.39
CA GLU A 167 -15.24 -3.64 11.56
C GLU A 167 -13.74 -3.37 11.75
N TYR A 168 -12.88 -4.39 11.59
CA TYR A 168 -11.44 -4.27 11.82
C TYR A 168 -10.81 -3.10 11.06
N ALA A 169 -11.11 -2.97 9.76
CA ALA A 169 -10.55 -1.91 8.93
C ALA A 169 -10.99 -0.51 9.41
N ASP A 170 -12.23 -0.37 9.87
CA ASP A 170 -12.77 0.89 10.38
C ASP A 170 -12.13 1.28 11.70
N HIS A 171 -11.97 0.32 12.62
CA HIS A 171 -11.24 0.52 13.88
C HIS A 171 -9.78 0.90 13.65
N VAL A 172 -9.09 0.22 12.71
CA VAL A 172 -7.72 0.57 12.31
C VAL A 172 -7.67 1.99 11.77
N MET A 173 -8.61 2.36 10.89
CA MET A 173 -8.66 3.69 10.27
C MET A 173 -8.93 4.78 11.31
N GLN A 174 -9.89 4.56 12.21
CA GLN A 174 -10.24 5.50 13.28
C GLN A 174 -9.06 5.71 14.23
N ALA A 175 -8.45 4.63 14.73
CA ALA A 175 -7.28 4.71 15.60
C ALA A 175 -6.11 5.42 14.92
N GLY A 176 -5.83 5.09 13.64
CA GLY A 176 -4.77 5.72 12.87
C GLY A 176 -4.98 7.21 12.65
N ASN A 177 -6.23 7.62 12.40
CA ASN A 177 -6.59 9.04 12.24
C ASN A 177 -6.49 9.81 13.56
N THR A 178 -6.99 9.26 14.66
CA THR A 178 -6.88 9.85 15.99
C THR A 178 -5.41 10.01 16.40
N ALA A 179 -4.59 8.97 16.23
CA ALA A 179 -3.16 9.02 16.52
C ALA A 179 -2.45 10.08 15.67
N ARG A 180 -2.76 10.16 14.36
CA ARG A 180 -2.19 11.17 13.46
C ARG A 180 -2.58 12.58 13.91
N GLN A 181 -3.82 12.80 14.30
CA GLN A 181 -4.31 14.12 14.71
C GLN A 181 -3.62 14.57 16.00
N ASN A 182 -3.61 13.73 17.03
CA ASN A 182 -2.95 14.00 18.30
C ASN A 182 -1.44 14.23 18.13
N MET A 183 -0.78 13.44 17.26
CA MET A 183 0.62 13.65 16.90
C MET A 183 0.82 15.00 16.21
N HIS A 184 -0.07 15.38 15.28
CA HIS A 184 0.03 16.64 14.57
C HIS A 184 -0.08 17.84 15.52
N GLU A 185 -1.04 17.82 16.44
CA GLU A 185 -1.23 18.85 17.47
C GLU A 185 0.00 18.94 18.39
N PHE A 186 0.54 17.80 18.82
CA PHE A 186 1.75 17.75 19.65
C PHE A 186 2.98 18.37 18.96
N LEU A 187 3.14 18.12 17.66
CA LEU A 187 4.22 18.69 16.85
C LEU A 187 4.00 20.18 16.60
N GLN A 188 2.75 20.59 16.31
CA GLN A 188 2.39 21.99 16.07
C GLN A 188 2.64 22.85 17.32
N ALA A 189 2.30 22.34 18.51
CA ALA A 189 2.58 23.01 19.78
C ALA A 189 4.08 23.27 20.05
N ARG A 190 4.97 22.61 19.29
CA ARG A 190 6.44 22.78 19.34
C ARG A 190 7.00 23.56 18.16
N GLY A 191 6.15 24.20 17.36
CA GLY A 191 6.57 24.96 16.18
C GLY A 191 7.06 24.09 15.01
N ILE A 192 6.83 22.77 15.05
CA ILE A 192 7.28 21.85 14.01
C ILE A 192 6.26 21.87 12.86
N LYS A 193 6.71 22.32 11.67
CA LYS A 193 5.91 22.28 10.44
C LYS A 193 5.54 20.84 10.05
N ARG A 194 4.43 20.65 9.33
CA ARG A 194 3.95 19.34 8.87
C ARG A 194 5.05 18.59 8.08
N LYS A 195 5.33 17.34 8.46
CA LYS A 195 6.28 16.42 7.81
C LYS A 195 5.61 15.07 7.53
N PHE A 196 6.19 14.31 6.61
CA PHE A 196 5.74 12.96 6.23
C PHE A 196 6.93 12.01 6.12
N GLY A 197 6.67 10.69 6.14
CA GLY A 197 7.66 9.64 5.95
C GLY A 197 8.94 9.82 6.78
N SER A 198 10.10 9.79 6.11
CA SER A 198 11.43 9.89 6.73
C SER A 198 11.67 11.21 7.48
N GLY A 199 11.10 12.32 7.00
CA GLY A 199 11.22 13.62 7.66
C GLY A 199 10.45 13.69 8.97
N LEU A 200 9.27 13.06 9.04
CA LEU A 200 8.50 12.91 10.27
C LEU A 200 9.29 12.05 11.28
N LEU A 201 9.82 10.92 10.80
CA LEU A 201 10.56 10.00 11.65
C LEU A 201 11.83 10.62 12.23
N LYS A 202 12.56 11.42 11.44
CA LYS A 202 13.72 12.19 11.92
C LYS A 202 13.34 13.09 13.10
N GLN A 203 12.21 13.77 13.02
CA GLN A 203 11.74 14.66 14.08
C GLN A 203 11.31 13.90 15.33
N LEU A 204 10.57 12.80 15.16
CA LEU A 204 10.12 11.97 16.29
C LEU A 204 11.31 11.36 17.05
N ARG A 205 12.37 10.93 16.34
CA ARG A 205 13.61 10.47 16.98
C ARG A 205 14.38 11.58 17.71
N ALA A 206 14.33 12.82 17.22
CA ALA A 206 14.91 13.95 17.95
C ALA A 206 14.14 14.17 19.26
N LEU A 207 12.81 14.23 19.19
CA LEU A 207 11.95 14.41 20.37
C LEU A 207 12.10 13.28 21.40
N HIS A 208 12.33 12.03 20.96
CA HIS A 208 12.63 10.92 21.87
C HIS A 208 13.97 11.11 22.58
N ARG A 209 15.04 11.46 21.85
CA ARG A 209 16.36 11.72 22.44
C ARG A 209 16.36 12.89 23.42
N ASP A 210 15.53 13.90 23.17
CA ASP A 210 15.40 15.08 24.03
C ASP A 210 14.46 14.85 25.23
N GLY A 211 13.93 13.63 25.42
CA GLY A 211 13.00 13.29 26.51
C GLY A 211 11.58 13.87 26.36
N ALA A 212 11.29 14.54 25.24
CA ALA A 212 10.01 15.21 25.04
C ALA A 212 8.83 14.24 24.91
N LEU A 213 9.09 12.95 24.64
CA LEU A 213 8.09 11.89 24.54
C LEU A 213 7.92 11.07 25.83
N ASP A 214 8.72 11.31 26.88
CA ASP A 214 8.78 10.44 28.07
C ASP A 214 7.43 10.31 28.76
N LYS A 215 6.69 11.41 28.92
CA LYS A 215 5.34 11.38 29.50
C LYS A 215 4.38 10.51 28.69
N LEU A 216 4.48 10.55 27.35
CA LEU A 216 3.65 9.72 26.47
C LEU A 216 4.06 8.25 26.55
N ILE A 217 5.36 7.97 26.66
CA ILE A 217 5.90 6.62 26.85
C ILE A 217 5.44 6.03 28.19
N THR A 218 5.53 6.79 29.28
CA THR A 218 5.02 6.38 30.60
C THR A 218 3.54 6.06 30.54
N ARG A 219 2.72 6.92 29.90
CA ARG A 219 1.28 6.67 29.74
C ARG A 219 1.02 5.41 28.91
N TYR A 220 1.73 5.24 27.80
CA TYR A 220 1.59 4.06 26.95
C TYR A 220 1.90 2.76 27.72
N ARG A 221 2.98 2.75 28.51
CA ARG A 221 3.33 1.62 29.39
C ARG A 221 2.26 1.36 30.45
N ALA A 222 1.65 2.40 31.01
CA ALA A 222 0.53 2.26 31.94
C ALA A 222 -0.71 1.65 31.26
N SER A 223 -1.08 2.12 30.06
CA SER A 223 -2.19 1.54 29.29
C SER A 223 -1.94 0.08 28.89
N LEU A 224 -0.70 -0.30 28.60
CA LEU A 224 -0.32 -1.70 28.39
C LEU A 224 -0.56 -2.53 29.65
N ALA A 225 -0.09 -2.06 30.82
CA ALA A 225 -0.25 -2.76 32.09
C ALA A 225 -1.72 -2.91 32.51
N LEU A 226 -2.58 -1.96 32.11
CA LEU A 226 -4.03 -2.00 32.36
C LEU A 226 -4.81 -2.83 31.32
N GLY A 227 -4.15 -3.42 30.33
CA GLY A 227 -4.83 -4.21 29.29
C GLY A 227 -5.69 -3.38 28.32
N GLN A 228 -5.46 -2.07 28.24
CA GLN A 228 -6.22 -1.16 27.36
C GLN A 228 -5.70 -1.16 25.91
N ILE A 229 -4.68 -1.97 25.62
CA ILE A 229 -4.05 -2.08 24.31
C ILE A 229 -4.13 -3.53 23.84
N ALA A 230 -4.93 -3.77 22.80
CA ALA A 230 -4.95 -5.03 22.06
C ALA A 230 -4.35 -4.79 20.67
N ASP A 231 -3.08 -5.17 20.52
CA ASP A 231 -2.31 -4.95 19.30
C ASP A 231 -2.01 -6.30 18.61
N PRO A 232 -2.52 -6.52 17.38
CA PRO A 232 -2.36 -7.78 16.65
C PRO A 232 -0.96 -7.93 16.02
N ALA A 233 -0.14 -6.88 16.00
CA ALA A 233 1.24 -7.00 15.56
C ALA A 233 2.05 -7.87 16.55
N PRO A 234 3.04 -8.66 16.11
CA PRO A 234 3.80 -9.52 17.01
C PRO A 234 4.68 -8.71 17.97
N GLU A 235 4.97 -9.24 19.16
CA GLU A 235 5.79 -8.58 20.20
C GLU A 235 7.17 -8.14 19.69
N THR A 236 7.75 -8.88 18.74
CA THR A 236 9.02 -8.51 18.06
C THR A 236 8.96 -7.17 17.31
N THR A 237 7.76 -6.62 17.12
CA THR A 237 7.52 -5.31 16.51
C THR A 237 7.13 -4.23 17.51
N LYS A 238 6.92 -4.57 18.80
CA LYS A 238 6.31 -3.69 19.81
C LYS A 238 7.28 -2.87 20.67
N GLU A 239 8.59 -3.05 20.54
CA GLU A 239 9.56 -2.32 21.38
C GLU A 239 10.50 -1.42 20.59
N TYR A 240 10.45 -0.10 20.79
CA TYR A 240 11.58 0.85 20.63
C TYR A 240 11.29 2.18 21.37
N PHE A 241 11.06 2.15 22.68
CA PHE A 241 10.95 3.37 23.50
C PHE A 241 11.78 3.31 24.77
#